data_AF-A0A645IJJ5-F1
#
_entry.id   AF-A0A645IJJ5-F1
#
_cell.length_a   1.000
_cell.length_b   1.000
_cell.length_c   1.000
_cell.angle_alpha   90.00
_cell.angle_beta   90.00
_cell.angle_gamma   90.00
#
_symmetry.space_group_name_H-M   'P 1'
#
loop_
_entity.id
_entity.type
_entity.pdbx_description
1 polymer ?
#
loop_
_entity_poly.entity_id
_entity_poly.type
_entity_poly.pdbx_seq_one_letter_code
_entity_poly.pdbx_strand_id
1 'polypeptide(L)'
;MKSLNVGIEMTQTYKLYTSPSFKNTDVARSILGTSMENLAKKDYAEVKENISNGMPKDEALSEFLSDEYFNNYFNTLSEEIDELK
;
A
#
# COMPACT_ATOMS: atom_id res chain seq x y z
N MET A 1 -2.99 29.84 -25.29
CA MET A 1 -2.43 29.79 -23.92
C MET A 1 -3.48 29.92 -22.80
N LYS A 2 -4.70 30.42 -23.06
CA LYS A 2 -5.77 30.55 -22.04
C LYS A 2 -6.30 29.20 -21.50
N SER A 3 -6.35 28.16 -22.33
CA SER A 3 -6.86 26.83 -21.95
C SER A 3 -5.96 26.09 -20.96
N LEU A 4 -4.65 26.30 -21.00
CA LEU A 4 -3.69 25.65 -20.09
C LEU A 4 -3.84 26.19 -18.67
N ASN A 5 -3.92 27.51 -18.52
CA ASN A 5 -4.10 28.14 -17.21
C ASN A 5 -5.44 27.75 -16.58
N VAL A 6 -6.51 27.71 -17.38
CA VAL A 6 -7.81 27.21 -16.93
C VAL A 6 -7.72 25.73 -16.54
N GLY A 7 -7.00 24.90 -17.29
CA GLY A 7 -6.78 23.50 -16.93
C GLY A 7 -6.07 23.33 -15.59
N ILE A 8 -5.02 24.12 -15.34
CA ILE A 8 -4.27 24.10 -14.07
C ILE A 8 -5.17 24.54 -12.91
N GLU A 9 -5.89 25.65 -13.07
CA GLU A 9 -6.82 26.17 -12.07
C GLU A 9 -7.95 25.16 -11.78
N MET A 10 -8.49 24.51 -12.81
CA MET A 10 -9.48 23.45 -12.65
C MET A 10 -8.94 22.30 -11.78
N THR A 11 -7.72 21.83 -12.02
CA THR A 11 -7.11 20.74 -11.21
C THR A 11 -6.80 21.13 -9.77
N GLN A 12 -6.51 22.41 -9.52
CA GLN A 12 -6.17 22.92 -8.19
C GLN A 12 -7.41 23.29 -7.37
N THR A 13 -8.48 23.74 -8.01
CA THR A 13 -9.67 24.30 -7.34
C THR A 13 -10.86 23.33 -7.32
N TYR A 14 -11.02 22.47 -8.33
CA TYR A 14 -12.16 21.56 -8.38
C TYR A 14 -11.86 20.28 -7.61
N LYS A 15 -12.48 20.14 -6.45
CA LYS A 15 -12.67 18.83 -5.82
C LYS A 15 -13.55 18.03 -6.78
N LEU A 16 -12.96 17.10 -7.52
CA LEU A 16 -13.72 16.18 -8.37
C LEU A 16 -14.57 15.30 -7.44
N TYR A 17 -15.84 15.66 -7.28
CA TYR A 17 -16.82 14.90 -6.51
C TYR A 17 -17.18 13.62 -7.28
N THR A 18 -16.26 12.68 -7.35
CA THR A 18 -16.64 11.30 -7.62
C THR A 18 -17.39 10.81 -6.38
N SER A 19 -18.67 10.52 -6.51
CA SER A 19 -19.43 9.88 -5.44
C SER A 19 -18.65 8.64 -4.96
N PRO A 20 -18.44 8.46 -3.64
CA PRO A 20 -17.79 7.26 -3.11
C PRO A 20 -18.52 6.02 -3.62
N SER A 21 -17.77 4.98 -4.00
CA SER A 21 -18.38 3.72 -4.42
C SER A 21 -19.07 3.01 -3.25
N PHE A 22 -18.62 3.27 -2.00
CA PHE A 22 -19.17 2.79 -0.74
C PHE A 22 -18.77 3.71 0.43
N LYS A 23 -19.33 3.49 1.62
CA LYS A 23 -19.25 4.43 2.77
C LYS A 23 -17.81 4.76 3.19
N ASN A 24 -16.87 3.82 3.07
CA ASN A 24 -15.48 3.97 3.51
C ASN A 24 -14.46 3.97 2.37
N THR A 25 -14.84 4.40 1.15
CA THR A 25 -13.93 4.38 -0.02
C THR A 25 -12.62 5.14 0.20
N ASP A 26 -12.63 6.27 0.93
CA ASP A 26 -11.40 7.04 1.20
C ASP A 26 -10.43 6.27 2.12
N VAL A 27 -10.97 5.53 3.09
CA VAL A 27 -10.19 4.67 3.98
C VAL A 27 -9.58 3.50 3.19
N ALA A 28 -10.39 2.83 2.36
CA ALA A 28 -9.93 1.76 1.49
C ALA A 28 -8.80 2.22 0.55
N ARG A 29 -8.91 3.42 -0.04
CA ARG A 29 -7.84 4.01 -0.86
C ARG A 29 -6.56 4.27 -0.08
N SER A 30 -6.67 4.78 1.15
CA SER A 30 -5.51 5.02 2.01
C SER A 30 -4.79 3.72 2.37
N ILE A 31 -5.55 2.67 2.70
CA ILE A 31 -4.99 1.35 3.02
C ILE A 31 -4.28 0.78 1.79
N LEU A 32 -4.95 0.71 0.63
CA LEU A 32 -4.35 0.22 -0.61
C LEU A 32 -3.08 0.99 -1.01
N GLY A 33 -3.07 2.31 -0.79
CA GLY A 33 -1.94 3.17 -1.13
C GLY A 33 -0.70 2.97 -0.24
N THR A 34 -0.88 2.50 0.99
CA THR A 34 0.21 2.42 1.99
C THR A 34 0.55 0.98 2.40
N SER A 35 -0.32 0.01 2.13
CA SER A 35 -0.21 -1.36 2.65
C SER A 35 1.10 -2.05 2.26
N MET A 36 1.45 -2.03 0.97
CA MET A 36 2.70 -2.66 0.49
C MET A 36 3.95 -1.94 1.00
N GLU A 37 3.92 -0.61 1.11
CA GLU A 37 5.04 0.16 1.64
C GLU A 37 5.27 -0.15 3.13
N ASN A 38 4.19 -0.25 3.90
CA ASN A 38 4.25 -0.61 5.31
C ASN A 38 4.77 -2.03 5.51
N LEU A 39 4.31 -2.98 4.70
CA LEU A 39 4.82 -4.36 4.70
C LEU A 39 6.33 -4.38 4.43
N ALA A 40 6.77 -3.77 3.33
CA ALA A 40 8.18 -3.74 2.95
C ALA A 40 9.09 -3.10 4.01
N LYS A 41 8.61 -2.04 4.69
CA LYS A 41 9.35 -1.42 5.81
C LYS A 41 9.48 -2.35 7.01
N LYS A 42 8.41 -3.07 7.34
CA LYS A 42 8.40 -4.04 8.44
C LYS A 42 9.39 -5.18 8.13
N ASP A 43 9.25 -5.79 6.96
CA ASP A 43 10.07 -6.93 6.53
C ASP A 43 11.55 -6.53 6.48
N TYR A 44 11.86 -5.35 5.94
CA TYR A 44 13.23 -4.84 5.93
C TYR A 44 13.82 -4.67 7.34
N ALA A 45 13.04 -4.17 8.29
CA ALA A 45 13.50 -4.00 9.67
C ALA A 45 13.82 -5.35 10.33
N GLU A 46 12.96 -6.35 10.11
CA GLU A 46 13.12 -7.70 10.64
C GLU A 46 14.34 -8.41 10.04
N VAL A 47 14.49 -8.37 8.70
CA VAL A 47 15.67 -8.92 8.01
C VAL A 47 16.95 -8.25 8.49
N LYS A 48 16.93 -6.93 8.69
CA LYS A 48 18.09 -6.18 9.19
C LYS A 48 18.47 -6.61 10.60
N GLU A 49 17.50 -6.83 11.47
CA GLU A 49 17.71 -7.34 12.83
C GLU A 49 18.29 -8.76 12.81
N ASN A 50 17.72 -9.66 11.99
CA ASN A 50 18.21 -11.03 11.84
C ASN A 50 19.66 -11.09 11.36
N ILE A 51 20.01 -10.28 10.35
CA ILE A 51 21.39 -10.15 9.87
C ILE A 51 22.31 -9.61 10.98
N SER A 52 21.84 -8.61 11.75
CA SER A 52 22.60 -8.08 12.89
C SER A 52 22.83 -9.11 13.99
N ASN A 53 21.92 -10.07 14.14
CA ASN A 53 22.02 -11.19 15.08
C ASN A 53 22.89 -12.35 14.55
N GLY A 54 23.48 -12.21 13.37
CA GLY A 54 24.41 -13.18 12.78
C GLY A 54 23.76 -14.21 11.87
N MET A 55 22.48 -14.07 11.53
CA MET A 55 21.82 -14.91 10.54
C MET A 55 22.38 -14.63 9.13
N PRO A 56 22.66 -15.65 8.31
CA PRO A 56 23.01 -15.47 6.91
C PRO A 56 21.90 -14.72 6.15
N LYS A 57 22.31 -13.83 5.24
CA LYS A 57 21.38 -13.00 4.46
C LYS A 57 20.31 -13.82 3.72
N ASP A 58 20.72 -14.91 3.08
CA ASP A 58 19.81 -15.74 2.26
C ASP A 58 18.76 -16.44 3.12
N GLU A 59 19.13 -16.86 4.33
CA GLU A 59 18.22 -17.43 5.32
C GLU A 59 17.24 -16.38 5.83
N ALA A 60 17.73 -15.20 6.20
CA ALA A 60 16.91 -14.09 6.68
C ALA A 60 15.89 -13.60 5.63
N LEU A 61 16.20 -13.70 4.34
CA LEU A 61 15.30 -13.30 3.24
C LEU A 61 14.33 -14.41 2.83
N SER A 62 14.66 -15.68 3.07
CA SER A 62 13.93 -16.82 2.50
C SER A 62 12.43 -16.83 2.84
N GLU A 63 12.06 -16.38 4.05
CA GLU A 63 10.68 -16.35 4.53
C GLU A 63 9.83 -15.29 3.81
N PHE A 64 10.43 -14.20 3.35
CA PHE A 64 9.75 -13.05 2.74
C PHE A 64 9.67 -13.12 1.21
N LEU A 65 10.47 -13.98 0.58
CA LEU A 65 10.58 -14.07 -0.89
C LEU A 65 9.65 -15.14 -1.50
N SER A 66 8.81 -15.78 -0.70
CA SER A 66 7.89 -16.82 -1.16
C SER A 66 6.59 -16.23 -1.72
N ASP A 67 6.03 -16.91 -2.73
CA ASP A 67 4.70 -16.58 -3.26
C ASP A 67 3.62 -16.77 -2.18
N GLU A 68 3.79 -17.74 -1.28
CA GLU A 68 2.88 -17.98 -0.16
C GLU A 68 2.79 -16.77 0.77
N TYR A 69 3.93 -16.15 1.09
CA TYR A 69 3.97 -14.93 1.91
C TYR A 69 3.21 -13.78 1.25
N PHE A 70 3.45 -13.54 -0.04
CA PHE A 70 2.73 -12.51 -0.79
C PHE A 70 1.24 -12.79 -0.88
N ASN A 71 0.85 -14.04 -1.17
CA ASN A 71 -0.56 -14.43 -1.28
C ASN A 71 -1.29 -14.27 0.06
N ASN A 72 -0.65 -14.61 1.18
CA ASN A 72 -1.21 -14.39 2.50
C ASN A 72 -1.45 -12.90 2.76
N TYR A 73 -0.46 -12.04 2.49
CA TYR A 73 -0.62 -10.59 2.56
C TYR A 73 -1.79 -10.09 1.69
N PHE A 74 -1.87 -10.56 0.44
CA PHE A 74 -2.90 -10.13 -0.50
C PHE A 74 -4.31 -10.54 -0.06
N ASN A 75 -4.45 -11.76 0.47
CA ASN A 75 -5.73 -12.25 0.99
C ASN A 75 -6.17 -11.43 2.21
N THR A 76 -5.27 -11.20 3.18
CA THR A 76 -5.58 -10.36 4.35
C THR A 76 -5.96 -8.93 3.94
N LEU A 77 -5.24 -8.34 2.99
CA LEU A 77 -5.59 -7.01 2.47
C LEU A 77 -6.95 -7.02 1.77
N SER A 78 -7.27 -8.07 1.01
CA SER A 78 -8.55 -8.19 0.32
C SER A 78 -9.71 -8.30 1.31
N GLU A 79 -9.54 -9.10 2.37
CA GLU A 79 -10.51 -9.22 3.47
C GLU A 79 -10.72 -7.87 4.18
N GLU A 80 -9.65 -7.16 4.54
CA GLU A 80 -9.73 -5.84 5.17
C GLU A 80 -10.50 -4.83 4.30
N ILE A 81 -10.28 -4.85 2.98
CA ILE A 81 -10.99 -3.96 2.05
C ILE A 81 -12.45 -4.38 1.86
N ASP A 82 -12.75 -5.68 1.90
CA ASP A 82 -14.12 -6.20 1.79
C ASP A 82 -14.96 -5.83 3.02
N GLU A 83 -14.39 -5.82 4.22
CA GLU A 83 -15.06 -5.37 5.44
C GLU A 83 -15.41 -3.87 5.43
N LEU A 84 -14.73 -3.08 4.60
CA LEU A 84 -14.94 -1.64 4.48
C LEU A 84 -16.07 -1.25 3.53
N LYS A 85 -16.59 -2.20 2.73
CA LYS A 85 -17.68 -1.99 1.76
C LYS A 85 -19.02 -1.75 2.47
#